data_AF-A0A1F9VC23-F1
#
_entry.id   AF-A0A1F9VC23-F1
#
_cell.length_a   1.000
_cell.length_b   1.000
_cell.length_c   1.000
_cell.angle_alpha   90.00
_cell.angle_beta   90.00
_cell.angle_gamma   90.00
#
_symmetry.space_group_name_H-M   'P 1'
#
loop_
_entity.id
_entity.type
_entity.pdbx_description
1 polymer ?
#
loop_
_entity_poly.entity_id
_entity_poly.type
_entity_poly.pdbx_seq_one_letter_code
_entity_poly.pdbx_strand_id
1 'polypeptide(L)'
;MTPIETIGMIAAVAMPFWNIPLIIKIWKRKSSEDISLVWVIGVWVCILLMFPSALTSQDLIFKSFGIVNTLLFTCVVIAVVKFRNR
;
A
#
# COMPACT_ATOMS: atom_id res chain seq x y z
N MET A 1 -2.19 -16.98 -19.70
CA MET A 1 -1.89 -15.57 -19.47
C MET A 1 -1.76 -14.88 -20.81
N THR A 2 -2.67 -13.98 -21.14
CA THR A 2 -2.53 -13.07 -22.28
C THR A 2 -1.43 -12.04 -21.97
N PRO A 3 -0.84 -11.38 -22.99
CA PRO A 3 0.15 -10.32 -22.75
C PRO A 3 -0.34 -9.21 -21.79
N ILE A 4 -1.64 -8.91 -21.84
CA ILE A 4 -2.30 -7.92 -20.97
C ILE A 4 -2.32 -8.39 -19.52
N GLU A 5 -2.62 -9.67 -19.28
CA GLU A 5 -2.61 -10.25 -17.93
C GLU A 5 -1.20 -10.26 -17.33
N THR A 6 -0.17 -10.53 -18.13
CA THR A 6 1.22 -10.49 -17.66
C THR A 6 1.64 -9.07 -17.24
N ILE A 7 1.33 -8.07 -18.07
CA ILE A 7 1.61 -6.66 -17.73
C ILE A 7 0.83 -6.23 -16.50
N GLY A 8 -0.47 -6.58 -16.44
CA GLY A 8 -1.31 -6.32 -15.28
C GLY A 8 -0.77 -6.98 -14.01
N MET A 9 -0.23 -8.19 -14.12
CA MET A 9 0.36 -8.90 -12.99
C MET A 9 1.64 -8.24 -12.48
N ILE A 10 2.52 -7.83 -13.38
CA ILE A 10 3.73 -7.10 -13.05
C ILE A 10 3.36 -5.77 -12.37
N ALA A 11 2.42 -5.02 -12.94
CA ALA A 11 1.97 -3.74 -12.39
C ALA A 11 1.34 -3.91 -11.00
N ALA A 12 0.49 -4.93 -10.80
CA ALA A 12 -0.15 -5.25 -9.53
C ALA A 12 0.85 -5.48 -8.39
N VAL A 13 2.03 -6.03 -8.69
CA VAL A 13 3.06 -6.28 -7.69
C VAL A 13 4.04 -5.11 -7.58
N ALA A 14 4.41 -4.49 -8.71
CA ALA A 14 5.38 -3.40 -8.76
C ALA A 14 4.87 -2.09 -8.13
N MET A 15 3.59 -1.73 -8.36
CA MET A 15 3.04 -0.47 -7.87
C MET A 15 3.10 -0.35 -6.33
N PRO A 16 2.65 -1.36 -5.55
CA PRO A 16 2.76 -1.31 -4.10
C PRO A 16 4.18 -1.11 -3.57
N PHE A 17 5.21 -1.59 -4.28
CA PHE A 17 6.61 -1.43 -3.85
C PHE A 17 7.08 0.02 -3.80
N TRP A 18 6.39 0.94 -4.47
CA TRP A 18 6.66 2.37 -4.36
C TRP A 18 6.43 2.94 -2.95
N ASN A 19 5.71 2.20 -2.11
CA ASN A 19 5.58 2.51 -0.68
C ASN A 19 6.91 2.32 0.09
N ILE A 20 7.83 1.47 -0.37
CA ILE A 20 9.10 1.20 0.32
C ILE A 20 9.99 2.46 0.36
N PRO A 21 10.27 3.16 -0.76
CA PRO A 21 11.00 4.43 -0.73
C PRO A 21 10.39 5.46 0.22
N LEU A 22 9.05 5.54 0.28
CA LEU A 22 8.35 6.44 1.19
C LEU A 22 8.63 6.07 2.65
N ILE A 23 8.50 4.79 3.02
CA ILE A 23 8.82 4.29 4.37
C ILE A 23 10.27 4.62 4.72
N ILE A 24 11.22 4.35 3.81
CA ILE A 24 12.64 4.65 4.02
C ILE A 24 12.86 6.14 4.24
N LYS A 25 12.20 7.01 3.46
CA LYS A 25 12.32 8.46 3.58
C LYS A 25 11.82 8.95 4.95
N ILE A 26 10.67 8.46 5.41
CA ILE A 26 10.14 8.76 6.76
C ILE A 26 11.11 8.26 7.83
N TRP A 27 11.63 7.04 7.67
CA TRP A 27 12.52 6.42 8.65
C TRP A 27 13.88 7.13 8.78
N LYS A 28 14.41 7.64 7.65
CA LYS A 28 15.65 8.44 7.59
C LYS A 28 15.45 9.84 8.14
N ARG A 29 14.34 10.51 7.81
CA ARG A 29 14.03 11.87 8.30
C ARG A 29 13.54 11.89 9.74
N LYS A 30 13.07 10.75 10.26
CA LYS A 30 12.45 10.61 11.58
C LYS A 30 11.22 11.50 11.80
N SER A 31 10.66 12.08 10.74
CA SER A 31 9.47 12.93 10.77
C SER A 31 8.51 12.56 9.64
N SER A 32 7.21 12.66 9.92
CA SER A 32 6.10 12.48 8.97
C SER A 32 5.19 13.71 8.87
N GLU A 33 5.69 14.90 9.23
CA GLU A 33 4.90 16.15 9.24
C GLU A 33 4.34 16.54 7.87
N ASP A 34 5.10 16.26 6.81
CA ASP A 34 4.71 16.55 5.41
C ASP A 34 3.49 15.73 4.94
N ILE A 35 3.11 14.68 5.67
CA ILE A 35 2.07 13.73 5.25
C ILE A 35 0.80 13.97 6.06
N SER A 36 -0.35 14.11 5.40
CA SER A 36 -1.63 14.24 6.10
C SER A 36 -2.02 12.92 6.76
N LEU A 37 -2.12 12.95 8.09
CA LEU A 37 -2.50 11.77 8.89
C LEU A 37 -3.94 11.34 8.59
N VAL A 38 -4.84 12.30 8.40
CA VAL A 38 -6.23 12.03 7.99
C VAL A 38 -6.28 11.34 6.62
N TRP A 39 -5.44 11.79 5.68
CA TRP A 39 -5.37 11.16 4.36
C TRP A 39 -4.85 9.73 4.43
N VAL A 40 -3.75 9.48 5.16
CA VAL A 40 -3.15 8.14 5.29
C VAL A 40 -4.13 7.18 5.96
N ILE A 41 -4.79 7.59 7.04
CA ILE A 41 -5.80 6.75 7.72
C ILE A 41 -7.01 6.53 6.81
N GLY A 42 -7.50 7.56 6.13
CA GLY A 42 -8.64 7.44 5.22
C GLY A 42 -8.37 6.42 4.10
N VAL A 43 -7.23 6.55 3.43
CA VAL A 43 -6.82 5.60 2.37
C VAL A 43 -6.63 4.19 2.94
N TRP A 44 -6.04 4.05 4.13
CA TRP A 44 -5.84 2.75 4.76
C TRP A 44 -7.17 2.05 5.09
N VAL A 45 -8.15 2.78 5.62
CA VAL A 45 -9.50 2.26 5.88
C VAL A 45 -10.16 1.80 4.58
N CYS A 46 -10.06 2.58 3.50
CA CYS A 46 -10.58 2.16 2.19
C CYS A 46 -9.92 0.87 1.69
N ILE A 47 -8.60 0.75 1.83
CA ILE A 47 -7.86 -0.47 1.44
C ILE A 47 -8.34 -1.68 2.27
N LEU A 48 -8.50 -1.52 3.60
CA LEU A 48 -9.00 -2.57 4.47
C LEU A 48 -10.43 -2.99 4.13
N LEU A 49 -11.31 -2.05 3.77
CA LEU A 49 -12.68 -2.34 3.34
C LEU A 49 -12.72 -3.05 1.98
N MET A 50 -11.78 -2.74 1.08
CA MET A 50 -11.67 -3.40 -0.22
C MET A 50 -11.00 -4.79 -0.13
N PHE A 51 -10.20 -5.03 0.92
CA PHE A 51 -9.40 -6.24 1.05
C PHE A 51 -10.20 -7.57 1.05
N PRO A 52 -11.36 -7.69 1.73
CA PRO A 52 -12.20 -8.90 1.63
C PRO A 52 -12.65 -9.20 0.19
N SER A 53 -12.96 -8.16 -0.60
CA SER A 53 -13.34 -8.32 -2.00
C SER A 53 -12.14 -8.82 -2.84
N ALA A 54 -10.93 -8.33 -2.57
CA ALA A 54 -9.72 -8.80 -3.24
C ALA A 54 -9.39 -10.27 -2.91
N LEU A 55 -9.65 -10.73 -1.69
CA LEU A 55 -9.41 -12.13 -1.28
C LEU A 55 -10.44 -13.11 -1.86
N THR A 56 -11.68 -12.67 -2.03
CA THR A 56 -12.76 -13.51 -2.56
C THR A 56 -12.79 -13.55 -4.09
N SER A 57 -12.15 -12.59 -4.77
CA SER A 57 -12.09 -12.57 -6.23
C SER A 57 -11.32 -13.77 -6.82
N GLN A 58 -11.79 -14.22 -7.99
CA GLN A 58 -11.12 -15.21 -8.84
C GLN A 58 -9.97 -14.59 -9.65
N ASP A 59 -9.91 -13.26 -9.73
CA ASP A 59 -8.86 -12.53 -10.46
C ASP A 59 -7.53 -12.52 -9.69
N LEU A 60 -6.57 -13.30 -10.17
CA LEU A 60 -5.22 -13.40 -9.57
C LEU A 60 -4.50 -12.04 -9.50
N ILE A 61 -4.75 -11.16 -10.47
CA ILE A 61 -4.15 -9.82 -10.54
C ILE A 61 -4.65 -8.97 -9.37
N PHE A 62 -5.96 -8.89 -9.21
CA PHE A 62 -6.59 -8.10 -8.15
C PHE A 62 -6.28 -8.65 -6.76
N LYS A 63 -6.29 -9.99 -6.61
CA LYS A 63 -5.91 -10.66 -5.36
C LYS A 63 -4.49 -10.34 -4.94
N SER A 64 -3.52 -10.46 -5.85
CA SER A 64 -2.11 -10.16 -5.54
C SER A 64 -1.90 -8.69 -5.23
N PHE A 65 -2.49 -7.78 -6.02
CA PHE A 65 -2.45 -6.35 -5.74
C PHE A 65 -3.01 -6.05 -4.35
N GLY A 66 -4.19 -6.58 -4.02
CA GLY A 66 -4.86 -6.38 -2.74
C GLY A 66 -3.98 -6.82 -1.56
N ILE A 67 -3.36 -8.00 -1.64
CA ILE A 67 -2.48 -8.52 -0.59
C ILE A 67 -1.23 -7.65 -0.42
N VAL A 68 -0.49 -7.40 -1.50
CA VAL A 68 0.77 -6.66 -1.42
C VAL A 68 0.53 -5.19 -1.03
N ASN A 69 -0.50 -4.56 -1.60
CA ASN A 69 -0.87 -3.19 -1.30
C ASN A 69 -1.32 -3.02 0.16
N THR A 70 -2.17 -3.91 0.66
CA THR A 70 -2.63 -3.86 2.06
C THR A 70 -1.46 -4.00 3.03
N LEU A 71 -0.55 -4.93 2.76
CA LEU A 71 0.61 -5.16 3.62
C LEU A 71 1.56 -3.95 3.61
N LEU A 72 1.98 -3.47 2.44
CA LEU A 72 2.93 -2.35 2.33
C LEU A 72 2.33 -1.03 2.80
N PHE A 73 1.06 -0.75 2.50
CA PHE A 73 0.41 0.47 2.94
C PHE A 73 0.17 0.47 4.46
N THR A 74 -0.09 -0.70 5.07
CA THR A 74 -0.11 -0.82 6.54
C THR A 74 1.25 -0.47 7.15
N CYS A 75 2.36 -0.90 6.52
CA CYS A 75 3.70 -0.46 6.94
C CYS A 75 3.89 1.05 6.81
N VAL A 76 3.36 1.69 5.76
CA VAL A 76 3.37 3.16 5.61
C VAL A 76 2.60 3.82 6.75
N VAL A 77 1.40 3.34 7.07
CA VAL A 77 0.58 3.88 8.17
C VAL A 77 1.33 3.81 9.50
N ILE A 78 1.93 2.66 9.80
CA ILE A 78 2.76 2.47 11.00
C ILE A 78 3.93 3.45 11.02
N ALA A 79 4.64 3.61 9.89
CA ALA A 79 5.75 4.55 9.79
C ALA A 79 5.28 6.00 10.00
N VAL A 80 4.18 6.41 9.37
CA VAL A 80 3.63 7.76 9.50
C VAL A 80 3.21 8.04 10.94
N VAL A 81 2.46 7.13 11.57
CA VAL A 81 2.00 7.30 12.96
C VAL A 81 3.16 7.30 13.95
N LYS A 82 4.18 6.45 13.74
CA LYS A 82 5.35 6.36 14.64
C LYS A 82 6.21 7.62 14.64
N PHE A 83 6.32 8.31 13.50
CA PHE A 83 7.13 9.52 13.33
C PHE A 83 6.29 10.81 13.28
N ARG A 84 5.04 10.75 13.74
CA ARG A 84 4.21 11.92 14.00
C ARG A 84 4.58 12.46 15.38
N ASN A 85 5.10 13.69 15.48
CA ASN A 85 5.57 14.33 16.73
C ASN A 85 6.87 13.77 17.36
N ARG A 86 7.76 13.17 16.58
CA ARG A 86 9.18 13.02 16.97
C ARG A 86 10.05 13.77 15.97
#